data_AF-A0A0N6ZPT6-F1
#
_entry.id   AF-A0A0N6ZPT6-F1
#
_cell.length_a   1.000
_cell.length_b   1.000
_cell.length_c   1.000
_cell.angle_alpha   90.00
_cell.angle_beta   90.00
_cell.angle_gamma   90.00
#
_symmetry.space_group_name_H-M   'P 1'
#
loop_
_entity.id
_entity.type
_entity.pdbx_description
1 polymer ?
#
loop_
_entity_poly.entity_id
_entity_poly.type
_entity_poly.pdbx_seq_one_letter_code
_entity_poly.pdbx_strand_id
1 'polypeptide(L)'
;MSLRQFEYALAVAEQGSVTAAAEVLRVAQPSVSQQIRGLERDLGVELFSRTPTGLVPTVAGRAFLREAEIALNPPLPEGGGDSWLRLPPGAALQEVLCRRRQPG
;
A
#
# COMPACT_ATOMS: atom_id res chain seq x y z
N MET A 1 -7.44 -1.87 10.46
CA MET A 1 -6.70 -1.65 9.19
C MET A 1 -6.35 -2.93 8.44
N SER A 2 -6.58 -2.96 7.12
CA SER A 2 -6.19 -4.06 6.20
C SER A 2 -5.74 -3.52 4.83
N LEU A 3 -4.98 -4.32 4.06
CA LEU A 3 -4.49 -3.93 2.72
C LEU A 3 -5.64 -3.59 1.75
N ARG A 4 -6.77 -4.28 1.90
CA ARG A 4 -7.98 -4.03 1.11
C ARG A 4 -8.58 -2.64 1.35
N GLN A 5 -8.44 -2.10 2.56
CA GLN A 5 -8.89 -0.73 2.86
C GLN A 5 -8.02 0.31 2.13
N PHE A 6 -6.75 -0.01 1.87
CA PHE A 6 -5.83 0.88 1.14
C PHE A 6 -6.22 0.92 -0.33
N GLU A 7 -6.44 -0.25 -0.95
CA GLU A 7 -6.94 -0.36 -2.32
C GLU A 7 -8.25 0.43 -2.51
N TYR A 8 -9.15 0.36 -1.53
CA TYR A 8 -10.44 1.03 -1.59
C TYR A 8 -10.30 2.55 -1.47
N ALA A 9 -9.43 3.02 -0.57
CA ALA A 9 -9.16 4.45 -0.42
C ALA A 9 -8.53 5.02 -1.69
N LEU A 10 -7.55 4.34 -2.28
CA LEU A 10 -6.93 4.77 -3.54
C LEU A 10 -7.93 4.79 -4.69
N ALA A 11 -8.74 3.75 -4.84
CA ALA A 11 -9.79 3.73 -5.87
C ALA A 11 -10.80 4.88 -5.70
N VAL A 12 -11.22 5.20 -4.48
CA VAL A 12 -12.12 6.34 -4.23
C VAL A 12 -11.44 7.68 -4.56
N ALA A 13 -10.15 7.82 -4.26
CA ALA A 13 -9.39 9.02 -4.59
C ALA A 13 -9.23 9.21 -6.10
N GLU A 14 -8.94 8.14 -6.84
CA GLU A 14 -8.80 8.17 -8.30
C GLU A 14 -10.12 8.45 -9.01
N GLN A 15 -11.20 7.82 -8.57
CA GLN A 15 -12.50 7.92 -9.24
C GLN A 15 -13.34 9.13 -8.78
N GLY A 16 -12.99 9.75 -7.64
CA GLY A 16 -13.75 10.86 -7.05
C GLY A 16 -15.17 10.49 -6.60
N SER A 17 -15.52 9.21 -6.56
CA SER A 17 -16.84 8.71 -6.20
C SER A 17 -16.78 7.28 -5.67
N VAL A 18 -17.55 6.99 -4.62
CA VAL A 18 -17.69 5.63 -4.08
C VAL A 18 -18.35 4.69 -5.09
N THR A 19 -19.31 5.19 -5.88
CA THR A 19 -20.01 4.38 -6.87
C THR A 19 -19.06 3.96 -7.99
N ALA A 20 -18.33 4.92 -8.57
CA ALA A 20 -17.36 4.63 -9.62
C ALA A 20 -16.22 3.73 -9.12
N ALA A 21 -15.72 3.94 -7.89
CA ALA A 21 -14.74 3.05 -7.28
C ALA A 21 -15.27 1.61 -7.12
N ALA A 22 -16.54 1.44 -6.71
CA ALA A 22 -17.15 0.13 -6.56
C ALA A 22 -17.30 -0.61 -7.90
N GLU A 23 -17.62 0.12 -8.97
CA GLU A 23 -17.68 -0.43 -10.34
C GLU A 23 -16.31 -0.92 -10.81
N VAL A 24 -15.26 -0.09 -10.66
CA VAL A 24 -13.88 -0.46 -11.02
C VAL A 24 -13.39 -1.67 -10.22
N LEU A 25 -13.66 -1.69 -8.91
CA LEU A 25 -13.28 -2.79 -8.02
C LEU A 25 -14.18 -4.02 -8.13
N ARG A 26 -15.26 -3.96 -8.94
CA ARG A 26 -16.25 -5.03 -9.12
C ARG A 26 -16.85 -5.54 -7.81
N VAL A 27 -17.19 -4.62 -6.92
CA VAL A 27 -17.83 -4.91 -5.63
C VAL A 27 -19.08 -4.08 -5.42
N ALA A 28 -19.89 -4.43 -4.42
CA ALA A 28 -21.04 -3.61 -4.06
C ALA A 28 -20.60 -2.27 -3.43
N GLN A 29 -21.25 -1.17 -3.81
CA GLN A 29 -21.01 0.17 -3.26
C GLN A 29 -21.06 0.25 -1.72
N PRO A 30 -21.99 -0.44 -1.01
CA PRO A 30 -22.00 -0.45 0.45
C PRO A 30 -20.72 -1.03 1.05
N SER A 31 -20.10 -2.01 0.37
CA SER A 31 -18.82 -2.58 0.79
C SER A 31 -17.73 -1.52 0.78
N VAL A 32 -17.64 -0.72 -0.28
CA VAL A 32 -16.65 0.37 -0.38
C VAL A 32 -16.90 1.40 0.71
N SER A 33 -18.14 1.86 0.87
CA SER A 33 -18.48 2.86 1.88
C SER A 33 -18.19 2.38 3.32
N GLN A 34 -18.47 1.11 3.64
CA GLN A 34 -18.18 0.54 4.95
C GLN A 34 -16.69 0.45 5.23
N GLN A 35 -15.88 0.05 4.25
CA GLN A 35 -14.42 -0.02 4.40
C GLN A 35 -13.80 1.36 4.60
N ILE A 36 -14.22 2.38 3.83
CA ILE A 36 -13.74 3.76 4.02
C ILE A 36 -14.11 4.29 5.40
N ARG A 37 -15.38 4.14 5.82
CA ARG A 37 -15.80 4.58 7.16
C ARG A 37 -15.07 3.82 8.27
N GLY A 38 -14.80 2.53 8.08
CA GLY A 38 -14.01 1.74 9.03
C GLY A 38 -12.59 2.27 9.15
N LEU A 39 -11.97 2.58 8.02
CA LEU A 39 -10.64 3.15 7.95
C LEU A 39 -10.57 4.55 8.61
N GLU A 40 -11.53 5.43 8.32
CA GLU A 40 -11.63 6.75 8.94
C GLU A 40 -11.83 6.66 10.47
N ARG A 41 -12.62 5.69 10.95
CA ARG A 41 -12.77 5.43 12.39
C ARG A 41 -11.49 4.92 13.03
N ASP A 42 -10.80 3.98 12.39
CA ASP A 42 -9.54 3.42 12.89
C ASP A 42 -8.46 4.52 12.98
N LEU A 43 -8.47 5.48 12.04
CA LEU A 43 -7.53 6.60 11.99
C LEU A 43 -7.96 7.81 12.84
N GLY A 44 -9.24 7.91 13.20
CA GLY A 44 -9.79 9.06 13.92
C GLY A 44 -9.87 10.35 13.10
N VAL A 45 -9.78 10.26 11.76
CA VAL A 45 -9.80 11.41 10.84
C VAL A 45 -10.65 11.09 9.61
N GLU A 46 -11.25 12.13 9.02
CA GLU A 46 -11.90 12.02 7.71
C GLU A 46 -10.84 12.02 6.60
N LEU A 47 -10.90 11.02 5.72
CA LEU A 47 -9.99 10.91 4.57
C LEU A 47 -10.55 11.64 3.35
N PHE A 48 -11.87 11.75 3.23
CA PHE A 48 -12.53 12.39 2.10
C PHE A 48 -13.54 13.43 2.55
N SER A 49 -13.57 14.56 1.85
CA SER A 49 -14.62 15.57 1.96
C SER A 49 -15.56 15.50 0.78
N ARG A 50 -16.85 15.74 1.03
CA ARG A 50 -17.87 15.88 -0.02
C ARG A 50 -17.83 17.28 -0.59
N THR A 51 -17.83 17.36 -1.92
CA THR A 51 -17.92 18.60 -2.69
C THR A 51 -19.04 18.45 -3.73
N PRO A 52 -19.53 19.56 -4.32
CA PRO A 52 -20.51 19.49 -5.41
C PRO A 52 -20.04 18.66 -6.62
N THR A 53 -18.72 18.53 -6.82
CA THR A 53 -18.11 17.80 -7.92
C THR A 53 -17.73 16.35 -7.59
N GLY A 54 -17.92 15.92 -6.34
CA GLY A 54 -17.60 14.56 -5.90
C GLY A 54 -16.87 14.50 -4.56
N LEU A 55 -16.17 13.39 -4.33
CA LEU A 55 -15.30 13.20 -3.18
C LEU A 55 -13.88 13.66 -3.49
N VAL A 56 -13.32 14.45 -2.58
CA VAL A 56 -11.92 14.90 -2.66
C VAL A 56 -11.18 14.49 -1.40
N PRO A 57 -9.91 14.06 -1.47
CA PRO A 57 -9.13 13.75 -0.28
C PRO A 57 -8.92 14.99 0.60
N THR A 58 -9.05 14.84 1.92
CA THR A 58 -8.68 15.86 2.89
C THR A 58 -7.15 16.03 2.95
N VAL A 59 -6.66 16.96 3.77
CA VAL A 59 -5.21 17.05 4.06
C VAL A 59 -4.69 15.73 4.64
N ALA A 60 -5.39 15.18 5.63
CA ALA A 60 -5.06 13.88 6.22
C ALA A 60 -5.21 12.74 5.21
N GLY A 61 -6.27 12.79 4.38
CA GLY A 61 -6.51 11.87 3.28
C GLY A 61 -5.33 11.79 2.31
N ARG A 62 -4.82 12.93 1.84
CA ARG A 62 -3.66 12.96 0.94
C ARG A 62 -2.40 12.35 1.55
N ALA A 63 -2.13 12.64 2.83
CA ALA A 63 -0.99 12.05 3.52
C ALA A 63 -1.15 10.53 3.63
N PHE A 64 -2.33 10.06 4.01
CA PHE A 64 -2.63 8.63 4.11
C PHE A 64 -2.53 7.92 2.75
N LEU A 65 -3.09 8.49 1.68
CA LEU A 65 -3.09 7.89 0.35
C LEU A 65 -1.66 7.68 -0.20
N ARG A 66 -0.74 8.59 0.13
CA ARG A 66 0.68 8.44 -0.25
C ARG A 66 1.32 7.22 0.41
N GLU A 67 1.06 7.00 1.70
CA GLU A 67 1.54 5.80 2.40
C GLU A 67 0.87 4.53 1.89
N ALA A 68 -0.43 4.60 1.56
CA ALA A 68 -1.17 3.49 0.97
C ALA A 68 -0.60 3.07 -0.40
N GLU A 69 -0.22 4.04 -1.24
CA GLU A 69 0.40 3.80 -2.54
C GLU A 69 1.75 3.08 -2.40
N ILE A 70 2.61 3.55 -1.50
CA ILE A 70 3.90 2.91 -1.19
C ILE A 70 3.70 1.49 -0.63
N ALA A 71 2.71 1.29 0.22
CA ALA A 71 2.44 -0.02 0.81
C ALA A 71 1.94 -1.06 -0.21
N LEU A 72 1.20 -0.64 -1.25
CA LEU A 72 0.70 -1.53 -2.31
C LEU A 72 1.70 -1.72 -3.46
N ASN A 73 2.44 -0.67 -3.79
CA ASN A 73 3.44 -0.69 -4.85
C ASN A 73 4.72 -0.03 -4.31
N PRO A 74 5.52 -0.76 -3.52
CA PRO A 74 6.74 -0.20 -2.98
C PRO A 74 7.61 0.25 -4.15
N PRO A 75 8.09 1.52 -4.16
CA PRO A 75 8.97 1.97 -5.21
C PRO A 75 10.17 1.04 -5.25
N LEU A 76 10.46 0.51 -6.44
CA LEU A 76 11.67 -0.26 -6.63
C LEU A 76 12.85 0.63 -6.22
N PRO A 77 13.84 0.09 -5.48
CA PRO A 77 15.01 0.87 -5.13
C PRO A 77 15.71 1.28 -6.43
N GLU A 78 15.66 2.57 -6.75
CA GLU A 78 16.42 3.18 -7.84
C GLU A 78 17.91 3.16 -7.44
N GLY A 79 18.56 2.03 -7.72
CA GLY A 79 19.91 1.70 -7.26
C GLY A 79 20.42 0.40 -7.87
N GLY A 80 20.57 0.38 -9.19
CA GLY A 80 21.29 -0.68 -9.89
C GLY A 80 22.81 -0.51 -9.76
N GLY A 81 23.41 -1.29 -8.88
CA GLY A 81 24.86 -1.45 -8.73
C GLY A 81 25.18 -2.66 -7.85
N ASP A 82 25.34 -3.83 -8.48
CA ASP A 82 26.26 -4.92 -8.07
C ASP A 82 26.26 -5.52 -6.64
N SER A 83 25.20 -5.38 -5.83
CA SER A 83 25.14 -5.99 -4.48
C SER A 83 23.87 -6.83 -4.17
N TRP A 84 23.41 -7.69 -5.08
CA TRP A 84 22.26 -8.60 -4.83
C TRP A 84 22.60 -10.10 -4.74
N LEU A 85 23.87 -10.48 -4.52
CA LEU A 85 24.22 -11.83 -4.07
C LEU A 85 24.25 -11.92 -2.53
N ARG A 86 23.21 -12.54 -1.94
CA ARG A 86 23.15 -13.37 -0.68
C ARG A 86 21.73 -13.25 -0.09
N LEU A 87 20.85 -14.26 -0.04
CA LEU A 87 20.96 -15.72 0.13
C LEU A 87 19.74 -16.41 -0.51
N PRO A 88 19.83 -17.67 -0.99
CA PRO A 88 18.63 -18.49 -1.19
C PRO A 88 18.05 -18.90 0.18
N PRO A 89 16.71 -19.02 0.32
CA PRO A 89 16.10 -19.55 1.53
C PRO A 89 16.60 -21.00 1.75
N GLY A 90 17.28 -21.24 2.87
CA GLY A 90 17.85 -22.54 3.24
C GLY A 90 19.38 -22.61 3.36
N ALA A 91 20.12 -21.54 3.05
CA ALA A 91 21.57 -21.53 3.28
C ALA A 91 21.88 -21.36 4.79
N ALA A 92 22.29 -22.46 5.43
CA ALA A 92 22.75 -22.45 6.81
C ALA A 92 23.97 -21.51 6.97
N LEU A 93 23.86 -20.53 7.86
CA LEU A 93 24.92 -19.54 8.15
C LEU A 93 26.27 -20.17 8.58
N GLN A 94 26.29 -21.46 8.92
CA GLN A 94 27.51 -22.19 9.28
C GLN A 94 28.31 -22.73 8.08
N GLU A 95 27.72 -22.94 6.90
CA GLU A 95 28.46 -23.52 5.75
C GLU A 95 29.30 -22.48 4.99
N VAL A 96 28.83 -21.23 4.91
CA VAL A 96 29.52 -20.17 4.15
C VAL A 96 30.75 -19.63 4.89
N LEU A 97 30.78 -19.74 6.23
CA LEU A 97 31.89 -19.22 7.03
C LEU A 97 33.05 -20.22 7.19
N CYS A 98 32.85 -21.52 6.96
CA CYS A 98 33.92 -22.52 7.06
C CYS A 98 34.84 -22.59 5.83
N ARG A 99 34.45 -22.04 4.67
CA ARG A 99 35.23 -22.21 3.41
C ARG A 99 36.20 -21.08 3.05
N ARG A 100 36.41 -20.08 3.92
CA ARG A 100 37.37 -18.98 3.67
C ARG A 100 38.43 -18.78 4.77
N ARG A 101 38.85 -19.86 5.44
CA ARG A 101 40.09 -19.85 6.23
C ARG A 101 41.21 -20.58 5.48
N GLN A 102 41.85 -19.83 4.56
CA GLN A 102 43.28 -19.93 4.16
C GLN A 102 43.77 -21.24 3.48
N PRO A 103 45.05 -21.33 3.07
CA PRO A 103 45.84 -20.51 2.14
C PRO A 103 46.48 -21.38 1.02
N GLY A 104 47.16 -20.75 0.06
CA GLY A 104 47.96 -21.41 -0.98
C GLY A 104 48.24 -20.48 -2.14
#